data_AF-A0A161M869-F1
#
_entry.id   AF-A0A161M869-F1
#
_cell.length_a   1.000
_cell.length_b   1.000
_cell.length_c   1.000
_cell.angle_alpha   90.00
_cell.angle_beta   90.00
_cell.angle_gamma   90.00
#
_symmetry.space_group_name_H-M   'P 1'
#
loop_
_entity.id
_entity.type
_entity.pdbx_description
1 polymer ?
#
loop_
_entity_poly.entity_id
_entity_poly.type
_entity_poly.pdbx_seq_one_letter_code
_entity_poly.pdbx_strand_id
1 'polypeptide(L)'
;LTLPDAKALLRPNQAPWLPSSEGAPPLPHRLLAICDISADPGGSIEFMNECTTIDTPFCLYDADSNKDTKSFKGPGVLVCSIDNMPTQLPRESTDFFGDLVLPFTTDIIQSDATKPLEEHNFMPAVYNAIIASNGKLTPNFEYIQELRSLNLKNKHKAESDTTLGNMKQ
;
A
#
# COMPACT_ATOMS: atom_id res chain seq x y z
N LEU A 1 8.77 -5.70 -12.41
CA LEU A 1 9.31 -7.05 -12.61
C LEU A 1 8.19 -7.92 -13.18
N THR A 2 8.38 -8.45 -14.38
CA THR A 2 7.36 -9.26 -15.05
C THR A 2 7.48 -10.74 -14.71
N LEU A 3 6.46 -11.54 -15.04
CA LEU A 3 6.51 -13.00 -14.88
C LEU A 3 7.68 -13.64 -15.68
N PRO A 4 7.95 -13.29 -16.95
CA PRO A 4 9.14 -13.74 -17.67
C PRO A 4 10.46 -13.38 -16.98
N ASP A 5 10.56 -12.17 -16.40
CA ASP A 5 11.76 -11.76 -15.68
C ASP A 5 11.99 -12.64 -14.44
N ALA A 6 10.93 -12.93 -13.67
CA ALA A 6 11.00 -13.81 -12.52
C ALA A 6 11.50 -15.21 -12.91
N LYS A 7 10.97 -15.79 -13.99
CA LYS A 7 11.44 -17.09 -14.51
C LYS A 7 12.92 -17.06 -14.91
N ALA A 8 13.39 -15.95 -15.46
CA ALA A 8 14.80 -15.80 -15.82
C ALA A 8 15.70 -15.69 -14.57
N LEU A 9 15.27 -14.93 -13.56
CA LEU A 9 16.02 -14.69 -12.32
C LEU A 9 16.07 -15.91 -11.40
N LEU A 10 15.00 -16.71 -11.36
CA LEU A 10 14.88 -17.89 -10.51
C LEU A 10 15.36 -19.17 -11.20
N ARG A 11 15.80 -19.07 -12.45
CA ARG A 11 16.42 -20.19 -13.17
C ARG A 11 17.66 -20.67 -12.39
N PRO A 12 17.77 -21.98 -12.10
CA PRO A 12 18.95 -22.49 -11.44
C PRO A 12 20.20 -22.17 -12.25
N ASN A 13 21.16 -21.49 -11.64
CA ASN A 13 22.41 -21.17 -12.30
C ASN A 13 23.47 -22.21 -11.91
N GLN A 14 23.85 -23.07 -12.84
CA GLN A 14 25.05 -23.90 -12.65
C GLN A 14 26.28 -23.02 -12.84
N ALA A 15 26.71 -22.41 -11.73
CA ALA A 15 27.94 -21.65 -11.65
C ALA A 15 29.01 -22.40 -10.81
N PRO A 16 29.58 -23.51 -11.33
CA PRO A 16 30.56 -24.32 -10.59
C PRO A 16 31.86 -23.57 -10.25
N TRP A 17 32.11 -22.42 -10.89
CA TRP A 17 33.23 -21.53 -10.58
C TRP A 17 32.95 -20.58 -9.41
N LEU A 18 31.72 -20.50 -8.90
CA LEU A 18 31.39 -19.66 -7.76
C LEU A 18 31.90 -20.35 -6.47
N PRO A 19 32.76 -19.69 -5.67
CA PRO A 19 33.27 -20.29 -4.45
C PRO A 19 32.13 -20.49 -3.44
N SER A 20 31.97 -21.71 -2.92
CA SER A 20 31.13 -21.97 -1.75
C SER A 20 31.93 -21.71 -0.49
N SER A 21 31.39 -20.92 0.44
CA SER A 21 31.99 -20.72 1.76
C SER A 21 31.46 -21.76 2.75
N GLU A 22 32.31 -22.15 3.70
CA GLU A 22 31.90 -23.01 4.80
C GLU A 22 30.74 -22.34 5.59
N GLY A 23 29.65 -23.06 5.81
CA GLY A 23 28.44 -22.53 6.44
C GLY A 23 27.43 -21.86 5.49
N ALA A 24 27.75 -21.66 4.21
CA ALA A 24 26.82 -21.15 3.21
C ALA A 24 26.64 -22.16 2.06
N PRO A 25 25.57 -22.98 2.06
CA PRO A 25 25.34 -23.91 0.97
C PRO A 25 25.12 -23.17 -0.35
N PRO A 26 25.52 -23.76 -1.50
CA PRO A 26 25.24 -23.18 -2.80
C PRO A 26 23.73 -23.09 -3.01
N LEU A 27 23.25 -21.90 -3.33
CA LEU A 27 21.84 -21.64 -3.60
C LEU A 27 21.52 -21.94 -5.06
N PRO A 28 20.30 -22.42 -5.38
CA PRO A 28 19.91 -22.70 -6.76
C PRO A 28 19.97 -21.45 -7.63
N HIS A 29 19.65 -20.28 -7.07
CA HIS A 29 19.73 -18.97 -7.71
C HIS A 29 20.23 -17.93 -6.70
N ARG A 30 20.62 -16.74 -7.19
CA ARG A 30 21.17 -15.67 -6.34
C ARG A 30 20.09 -14.83 -5.64
N LEU A 31 18.88 -14.79 -6.19
CA LEU A 31 17.79 -13.93 -5.72
C LEU A 31 16.96 -14.67 -4.68
N LEU A 32 17.22 -14.43 -3.39
CA LEU A 32 16.53 -15.12 -2.31
C LEU A 32 15.15 -14.54 -1.98
N ALA A 33 15.04 -13.22 -2.00
CA ALA A 33 13.85 -12.52 -1.55
C ALA A 33 13.62 -11.21 -2.31
N ILE A 34 12.36 -10.82 -2.41
CA ILE A 34 11.87 -9.54 -2.91
C ILE A 34 11.03 -8.92 -1.80
N CYS A 35 11.32 -7.66 -1.47
CA CYS A 35 10.46 -6.85 -0.61
C CYS A 35 9.85 -5.75 -1.49
N ASP A 36 8.55 -5.83 -1.74
CA ASP A 36 7.79 -4.82 -2.46
C ASP A 36 7.18 -3.83 -1.47
N ILE A 37 7.73 -2.62 -1.45
CA ILE A 37 7.30 -1.55 -0.53
C ILE A 37 6.00 -0.90 -0.99
N SER A 38 5.72 -0.90 -2.30
CA SER A 38 4.51 -0.24 -2.79
C SER A 38 3.26 -1.06 -2.48
N ALA A 39 3.43 -2.39 -2.34
CA ALA A 39 2.38 -3.33 -1.99
C ALA A 39 1.12 -3.17 -2.85
N ASP A 40 1.33 -2.98 -4.15
CA ASP A 40 0.27 -2.80 -5.14
C ASP A 40 0.01 -4.12 -5.88
N PRO A 41 -1.19 -4.71 -5.79
CA PRO A 41 -1.56 -5.87 -6.61
C PRO A 41 -1.42 -5.57 -8.10
N GLY A 42 -0.63 -6.37 -8.81
CA GLY A 42 -0.32 -6.18 -10.23
C GLY A 42 0.51 -4.92 -10.55
N GLY A 43 1.15 -4.32 -9.55
CA GLY A 43 1.94 -3.10 -9.70
C GLY A 43 3.40 -3.37 -10.08
N SER A 44 4.33 -2.93 -9.24
CA SER A 44 5.78 -3.01 -9.48
C SER A 44 6.27 -4.44 -9.68
N ILE A 45 5.62 -5.41 -9.04
CA ILE A 45 5.83 -6.84 -9.18
C ILE A 45 4.55 -7.45 -9.77
N GLU A 46 4.58 -7.81 -11.06
CA GLU A 46 3.38 -8.23 -11.81
C GLU A 46 2.66 -9.43 -11.20
N PHE A 47 3.43 -10.39 -10.66
CA PHE A 47 2.92 -11.62 -10.07
C PHE A 47 2.50 -11.47 -8.60
N MET A 48 2.50 -10.25 -8.07
CA MET A 48 1.92 -9.94 -6.77
C MET A 48 0.40 -9.82 -6.93
N ASN A 49 -0.32 -10.88 -6.57
CA ASN A 49 -1.79 -10.88 -6.67
C ASN A 49 -2.45 -10.32 -5.40
N GLU A 50 -1.82 -10.53 -4.23
CA GLU A 50 -2.33 -10.10 -2.93
C GLU A 50 -1.18 -9.63 -2.04
N CYS A 51 -1.43 -8.61 -1.23
CA CYS A 51 -0.46 -8.11 -0.26
C CYS A 51 -0.31 -9.10 0.90
N THR A 52 0.92 -9.26 1.39
CA THR A 52 1.19 -10.05 2.60
C THR A 52 0.69 -9.32 3.83
N THR A 53 0.29 -10.05 4.87
CA THR A 53 -0.20 -9.43 6.12
C THR A 53 0.88 -9.42 7.20
N ILE A 54 0.66 -8.66 8.27
CA ILE A 54 1.53 -8.66 9.45
C ILE A 54 1.69 -10.09 10.02
N ASP A 55 0.60 -10.87 10.08
CA ASP A 55 0.62 -12.23 10.61
C ASP A 55 1.30 -13.24 9.67
N THR A 56 1.32 -12.94 8.37
CA THR A 56 1.96 -13.77 7.35
C THR A 56 2.78 -12.87 6.40
N PRO A 57 3.93 -12.35 6.88
CA PRO A 57 4.67 -11.29 6.19
C PRO A 57 5.45 -11.78 4.96
N PHE A 58 5.59 -13.09 4.82
CA PHE A 58 6.30 -13.70 3.70
C PHE A 58 5.44 -14.79 3.05
N CYS A 59 5.46 -14.81 1.72
CA CYS A 59 5.03 -15.94 0.93
C CYS A 59 6.18 -16.41 0.04
N LEU A 60 6.18 -17.69 -0.32
CA LEU A 60 7.09 -18.24 -1.30
C LEU A 60 6.38 -18.26 -2.64
N TYR A 61 6.92 -17.53 -3.61
CA TYR A 61 6.39 -17.45 -4.96
C TYR A 61 7.20 -18.34 -5.92
N ASP A 62 6.52 -19.29 -6.55
CA ASP A 62 7.07 -20.15 -7.60
C ASP A 62 6.67 -19.61 -8.98
N ALA A 63 7.65 -19.07 -9.72
CA ALA A 63 7.43 -18.50 -11.04
C ALA A 63 7.08 -19.55 -12.11
N ASP A 64 7.46 -20.82 -11.94
CA ASP A 64 7.17 -21.86 -12.93
C ASP A 64 5.70 -22.27 -12.88
N SER A 65 5.17 -22.47 -11.67
CA SER A 65 3.75 -22.80 -11.45
C SER A 65 2.83 -21.56 -11.33
N ASN A 66 3.42 -20.36 -11.23
CA ASN A 66 2.74 -19.09 -10.97
C ASN A 66 1.83 -19.16 -9.74
N LYS A 67 2.37 -19.64 -8.62
CA LYS A 67 1.66 -19.83 -7.36
C LYS A 67 2.47 -19.32 -6.18
N ASP A 68 1.76 -18.69 -5.26
CA ASP A 68 2.25 -18.30 -3.95
C ASP A 68 1.84 -19.35 -2.90
N THR A 69 2.70 -19.55 -1.91
CA THR A 69 2.44 -20.43 -0.77
C THR A 69 2.90 -19.80 0.53
N LYS A 70 2.16 -20.02 1.62
CA LYS A 70 2.53 -19.58 2.98
C LYS A 70 3.59 -20.52 3.57
N SER A 71 4.79 -20.47 3.01
CA SER A 71 5.91 -21.35 3.37
C SER A 71 7.22 -20.57 3.27
N PHE A 72 8.23 -21.01 4.02
CA PHE A 72 9.62 -20.57 3.87
C PHE A 72 10.50 -21.59 3.14
N LYS A 73 9.91 -22.73 2.75
CA LYS A 73 10.60 -23.87 2.14
C LYS A 73 9.93 -24.25 0.83
N GLY A 74 10.75 -24.42 -0.20
CA GLY A 74 10.33 -24.88 -1.51
C GLY A 74 11.11 -24.18 -2.63
N PRO A 75 10.81 -24.51 -3.89
CA PRO A 75 11.29 -23.73 -5.03
C PRO A 75 10.62 -22.35 -5.04
N GLY A 76 11.35 -21.34 -5.52
CA GLY A 76 10.81 -19.99 -5.69
C GLY A 76 11.65 -18.91 -5.03
N VAL A 77 11.00 -17.75 -4.82
CA VAL A 77 11.55 -16.57 -4.17
C VAL A 77 10.65 -16.17 -3.00
N LEU A 78 11.25 -15.75 -1.89
CA LEU A 78 10.47 -15.18 -0.80
C LEU A 78 9.99 -13.79 -1.19
N VAL A 79 8.71 -13.52 -0.99
CA VAL A 79 8.09 -12.26 -1.32
C VAL A 79 7.47 -11.69 -0.06
N CYS A 80 7.81 -10.44 0.23
CA CYS A 80 7.24 -9.63 1.31
C CYS A 80 6.62 -8.39 0.68
N SER A 81 5.35 -8.12 0.96
CA SER A 81 4.58 -7.03 0.37
C SER A 81 3.51 -6.53 1.33
N ILE A 82 3.97 -6.01 2.48
CA ILE A 82 3.12 -5.55 3.56
C ILE A 82 2.70 -4.11 3.28
N ASP A 83 1.39 -3.87 3.24
CA ASP A 83 0.76 -2.58 2.92
C ASP A 83 0.93 -1.52 4.02
N ASN A 84 1.20 -1.93 5.25
CA ASN A 84 1.33 -1.07 6.43
C ASN A 84 2.69 -1.19 7.11
N MET A 85 3.78 -1.18 6.33
CA MET A 85 5.15 -1.37 6.84
C MET A 85 5.52 -0.57 8.11
N PRO A 86 5.10 0.70 8.32
CA PRO A 86 5.37 1.41 9.59
C PRO A 86 4.91 0.64 10.85
N THR A 87 3.85 -0.17 10.74
CA THR A 87 3.36 -0.99 11.85
C THR A 87 4.30 -2.15 12.22
N GLN A 88 5.26 -2.51 11.35
CA GLN A 88 6.31 -3.50 11.64
C GLN A 88 7.35 -2.96 12.62
N LEU A 89 7.51 -1.63 12.68
CA LEU A 89 8.37 -0.92 13.63
C LEU A 89 7.53 0.13 14.37
N PRO A 90 6.57 -0.32 15.21
CA PRO A 90 5.50 0.54 15.69
C PRO A 90 6.00 1.63 16.64
N ARG A 91 7.06 1.35 17.41
CA ARG A 91 7.68 2.32 18.32
C ARG A 91 8.37 3.42 17.53
N GLU A 92 9.28 3.03 16.63
CA GLU A 92 10.06 3.94 15.80
C GLU A 92 9.17 4.80 14.92
N SER A 93 8.12 4.20 14.35
CA SER A 93 7.13 4.94 13.54
C SER A 93 6.32 5.93 14.37
N THR A 94 5.96 5.57 15.61
CA THR A 94 5.26 6.46 16.53
C THR A 94 6.15 7.63 16.94
N ASP A 95 7.39 7.36 17.33
CA ASP A 95 8.35 8.39 17.74
C ASP A 95 8.61 9.36 16.57
N PHE A 96 8.89 8.82 15.37
CA PHE A 96 9.14 9.62 14.18
C PHE A 96 7.92 10.46 13.75
N PHE A 97 6.72 9.87 13.69
CA PHE A 97 5.50 10.61 13.35
C PHE A 97 5.18 11.66 14.42
N GLY A 98 5.36 11.31 15.70
CA GLY A 98 5.17 12.22 16.82
C GLY A 98 6.06 13.45 16.71
N ASP A 99 7.35 13.26 16.45
CA ASP A 99 8.33 14.34 16.26
C ASP A 99 7.96 15.28 15.10
N LEU A 100 7.34 14.75 14.04
CA LEU A 100 6.86 15.56 12.91
C LEU A 100 5.58 16.35 13.25
N VAL A 101 4.69 15.81 14.08
CA VAL A 101 3.40 16.44 14.44
C VAL A 101 3.50 17.40 15.62
N LEU A 102 4.42 17.14 16.56
CA LEU A 102 4.65 17.91 17.78
C LEU A 102 4.73 19.44 17.53
N PRO A 103 5.48 19.94 16.53
CA PRO A 103 5.56 21.38 16.24
C PRO A 103 4.21 22.05 15.93
N PHE A 104 3.25 21.31 15.40
CA PHE A 104 1.92 21.81 15.02
C PHE A 104 0.89 21.64 16.13
N THR A 105 1.20 20.87 17.17
CA THR A 105 0.23 20.47 18.19
C THR A 105 -0.32 21.68 18.95
N THR A 106 0.54 22.62 19.34
CA THR A 106 0.12 23.85 20.05
C THR A 106 -0.82 24.73 19.23
N ASP A 107 -0.65 24.74 17.91
CA ASP A 107 -1.50 25.49 16.99
C ASP A 107 -2.88 24.82 16.85
N ILE A 108 -2.89 23.50 16.69
CA ILE A 108 -4.11 22.69 16.58
C ILE A 108 -4.97 22.77 17.84
N ILE A 109 -4.38 22.67 19.04
CA ILE A 109 -5.15 22.63 20.30
C ILE A 109 -5.79 23.98 20.67
N GLN A 110 -5.36 25.08 20.07
CA GLN A 110 -5.96 26.41 20.28
C GLN A 110 -7.24 26.63 19.46
N SER A 111 -7.58 25.66 18.60
CA SER A 111 -8.80 25.65 17.80
C SER A 111 -10.07 25.71 18.65
N ASP A 112 -11.00 26.57 18.25
CA ASP A 112 -12.36 26.67 18.80
C ASP A 112 -13.38 26.41 17.69
N ALA A 113 -13.87 25.17 17.60
CA ALA A 113 -14.80 24.74 16.56
C ALA A 113 -16.17 25.47 16.59
N THR A 114 -16.45 26.28 17.63
CA THR A 114 -17.66 27.12 17.66
C THR A 114 -17.52 28.39 16.84
N LYS A 115 -16.29 28.83 16.57
CA LYS A 115 -15.99 30.02 15.77
C LYS A 115 -15.79 29.68 14.29
N PRO A 116 -16.05 30.62 13.38
CA PRO A 116 -15.68 30.49 11.98
C PRO A 116 -14.18 30.20 11.79
N LEU A 117 -13.84 29.42 10.78
CA LEU A 117 -12.45 29.05 10.48
C LEU A 117 -11.57 30.29 10.22
N GLU A 118 -12.14 31.32 9.61
CA GLU A 118 -11.47 32.58 9.26
C GLU A 118 -11.07 33.40 10.49
N GLU A 119 -11.67 33.16 11.65
CA GLU A 119 -11.30 33.81 12.92
C GLU A 119 -10.09 33.16 13.59
N HIS A 120 -9.64 32.00 13.09
CA HIS A 120 -8.48 31.29 13.62
C HIS A 120 -7.20 31.72 12.92
N ASN A 121 -6.14 31.92 13.69
CA ASN A 121 -4.82 32.28 13.18
C ASN A 121 -3.87 31.08 13.22
N PHE A 122 -4.21 30.04 12.45
CA PHE A 122 -3.36 28.85 12.33
C PHE A 122 -2.12 29.12 11.48
N MET A 123 -1.06 28.36 11.72
CA MET A 123 0.06 28.24 10.79
C MET A 123 -0.46 27.79 9.42
N PRO A 124 0.11 28.30 8.30
CA PRO A 124 -0.35 27.93 6.96
C PRO A 124 -0.36 26.42 6.71
N ALA A 125 0.58 25.68 7.30
CA ALA A 125 0.61 24.21 7.19
C ALA A 125 -0.62 23.55 7.83
N VAL A 126 -1.03 24.03 9.01
CA VAL A 126 -2.22 23.53 9.72
C VAL A 126 -3.48 23.97 8.99
N TYR A 127 -3.59 25.26 8.64
CA TYR A 127 -4.75 25.80 7.92
C TYR A 127 -5.04 25.04 6.63
N ASN A 128 -4.00 24.81 5.81
CA ASN A 128 -4.13 24.10 4.53
C ASN A 128 -4.43 22.60 4.69
N ALA A 129 -4.13 22.01 5.85
CA ALA A 129 -4.44 20.63 6.17
C ALA A 129 -5.90 20.42 6.65
N ILE A 130 -6.64 21.50 6.98
CA ILE A 130 -8.02 21.42 7.43
C ILE A 130 -8.93 21.12 6.23
N ILE A 131 -9.48 19.90 6.20
CA ILE A 131 -10.37 19.43 5.12
C ILE A 131 -11.80 19.99 5.29
N ALA A 132 -12.28 20.07 6.53
CA ALA A 132 -13.64 20.51 6.85
C ALA A 132 -13.66 21.29 8.17
N SER A 133 -14.51 22.31 8.24
CA SER A 133 -14.77 23.09 9.45
C SER A 133 -16.22 23.54 9.48
N ASN A 134 -16.79 23.70 10.68
CA ASN A 134 -18.15 24.22 10.91
C ASN A 134 -19.22 23.56 10.00
N GLY A 135 -19.10 22.25 9.76
CA GLY A 135 -20.06 21.47 8.96
C GLY A 135 -19.91 21.60 7.43
N LYS A 136 -18.86 22.25 6.94
CA LYS A 136 -18.60 22.43 5.50
C LYS A 136 -17.17 22.03 5.13
N LEU A 137 -16.96 21.65 3.87
CA LEU A 137 -15.62 21.49 3.31
C LEU A 137 -14.96 22.86 3.21
N THR A 138 -13.65 22.93 3.45
CA THR A 138 -12.88 24.15 3.20
C THR A 138 -12.61 24.31 1.69
N PRO A 139 -12.26 25.51 1.20
CA PRO A 139 -12.20 25.79 -0.25
C PRO A 139 -11.33 24.81 -1.07
N ASN A 140 -10.19 24.38 -0.53
CA ASN A 140 -9.28 23.45 -1.21
C ASN A 140 -9.87 22.04 -1.39
N PHE A 141 -10.93 21.70 -0.65
CA PHE A 141 -11.50 20.36 -0.59
C PHE A 141 -12.96 20.31 -1.06
N GLU A 142 -13.52 21.41 -1.56
CA GLU A 142 -14.89 21.46 -2.10
C GLU A 142 -15.11 20.44 -3.25
N TYR A 143 -14.06 20.12 -4.01
CA TYR A 143 -14.08 19.10 -5.06
C TYR A 143 -14.55 17.71 -4.55
N ILE A 144 -14.38 17.41 -3.26
CA ILE A 144 -14.84 16.15 -2.66
C ILE A 144 -16.37 16.03 -2.79
N GLN A 145 -17.11 17.14 -2.66
CA GLN A 145 -18.56 17.14 -2.82
C GLN A 145 -18.97 16.81 -4.26
N GLU A 146 -18.22 17.30 -5.25
CA GLU A 146 -18.43 16.98 -6.66
C GLU A 146 -18.17 15.50 -6.93
N LEU A 147 -17.05 14.96 -6.44
CA LEU A 147 -16.71 13.53 -6.56
C LEU A 147 -17.77 12.63 -5.93
N ARG A 148 -18.27 12.99 -4.74
CA ARG A 148 -19.39 12.27 -4.08
C ARG A 148 -20.65 12.27 -4.94
N SER A 149 -21.00 13.42 -5.53
CA SER A 149 -22.18 13.56 -6.39
C SER A 149 -22.06 12.73 -7.68
N LEU A 150 -20.87 12.70 -8.28
CA LEU A 150 -20.58 11.87 -9.45
C LEU A 150 -20.69 10.38 -9.15
N ASN A 151 -20.13 9.93 -8.03
CA ASN A 151 -20.21 8.52 -7.62
C ASN A 151 -21.65 8.06 -7.37
N LEU A 152 -22.50 8.91 -6.78
CA LEU A 152 -23.92 8.61 -6.62
C LEU A 152 -24.64 8.46 -7.96
N LYS A 153 -24.39 9.36 -8.92
CA LYS A 153 -24.97 9.27 -10.28
C LYS A 153 -24.52 8.00 -11.00
N ASN A 154 -23.24 7.64 -10.91
CA ASN A 154 -22.69 6.44 -11.53
C ASN A 154 -23.30 5.17 -10.93
N LYS A 155 -23.51 5.14 -9.61
CA LYS A 155 -24.17 4.00 -8.94
C LYS A 155 -25.62 3.85 -9.39
N HIS A 156 -26.38 4.95 -9.45
CA HIS A 156 -27.75 4.92 -9.97
C HIS A 156 -27.82 4.46 -11.43
N LYS A 157 -26.87 4.86 -12.28
CA LYS A 157 -26.79 4.41 -13.66
C LYS A 157 -26.51 2.90 -13.76
N ALA A 158 -25.57 2.39 -12.96
CA ALA A 158 -25.25 0.96 -12.92
C ALA A 158 -26.44 0.11 -12.44
N GLU A 159 -27.17 0.59 -11.43
CA GLU A 159 -28.40 -0.06 -10.94
C GLU A 159 -29.53 -0.01 -11.99
N SER A 160 -29.73 1.11 -12.68
CA SER A 160 -30.74 1.21 -13.74
C SER A 160 -30.45 0.31 -14.94
N ASP A 161 -29.19 0.21 -15.36
CA ASP A 161 -28.78 -0.65 -16.49
C ASP A 161 -28.92 -2.13 -16.13
N THR A 162 -28.63 -2.51 -14.88
CA THR A 162 -28.84 -3.88 -14.37
C THR A 162 -30.32 -4.25 -14.34
N THR A 163 -31.18 -3.30 -13.93
CA THR A 163 -32.64 -3.53 -13.84
C THR A 163 -33.28 -3.63 -15.23
N LEU A 164 -32.80 -2.84 -16.21
CA LEU A 164 -33.24 -2.92 -17.60
C LEU A 164 -32.79 -4.21 -18.30
N GLY A 165 -31.62 -4.74 -17.94
CA GLY A 165 -31.10 -6.01 -18.44
C GLY A 165 -31.93 -7.22 -17.96
N ASN A 166 -32.41 -7.19 -16.73
CA ASN A 166 -33.22 -8.28 -16.14
C ASN A 166 -34.68 -8.31 -16.62
N MET A 167 -35.21 -7.19 -17.17
CA MET A 167 -36.56 -7.14 -17.76
C MET A 167 -36.61 -7.59 -19.23
N LYS A 168 -35.47 -7.93 -19.84
CA LYS A 168 -35.36 -8.37 -21.25
C LYS A 168 -35.10 -9.87 -21.42
N GLN A 169 -35.28 -10.68 -20.37
CA GLN A 169 -35.27 -12.15 -20.42
C GLN A 169 -36.69 -12.71 -20.28
#